data_AF-A0A183G7M7-F1
#
_entry.id   AF-A0A183G7M7-F1
#
_cell.length_a   1.000
_cell.length_b   1.000
_cell.length_c   1.000
_cell.angle_alpha   90.00
_cell.angle_beta   90.00
_cell.angle_gamma   90.00
#
_symmetry.space_group_name_H-M   'P 1'
#
loop_
_entity.id
_entity.type
_entity.pdbx_description
1 polymer ?
#
loop_
_entity_poly.entity_id
_entity_poly.type
_entity_poly.pdbx_seq_one_letter_code
_entity_poly.pdbx_strand_id
1 'polypeptide(L)'
;MSSSGTLFEGRITVGDVALWSLIIKNPSLQKRFADLFNAIIENRRFLSAHVMVGKFTDLKADKPLPREKQRDEGKFVELPGAEKGKVVVRFPPEASGYLHIGHAKAALLNQYYQQAFEGQLIMRFDDTNPAKENAHFEKVIKEDLAMLKITPDRWTHSSDYFELMIEMCEKLLRSGKAYVDDTDTETMRKEREERFDSKNRNSCEWPLQAWIPFVMPCTVHSCYNAHSTPD
;
A
#
# COMPACT_ATOMS: atom_id res chain seq x y z
N MET A 1 -2.83 34.28 56.84
CA MET A 1 -1.55 33.75 56.32
C MET A 1 -1.82 33.21 54.93
N SER A 2 -1.14 33.75 53.93
CA SER A 2 -1.45 33.58 52.50
C SER A 2 -1.24 32.12 52.06
N SER A 3 -2.31 31.45 51.63
CA SER A 3 -2.27 30.11 51.01
C SER A 3 -1.84 30.19 49.55
N SER A 4 -0.68 30.79 49.29
CA SER A 4 -0.11 30.89 47.94
C SER A 4 0.82 29.71 47.68
N GLY A 5 0.22 28.53 47.42
CA GLY A 5 0.91 27.37 46.89
C GLY A 5 0.42 27.08 45.48
N THR A 6 1.30 27.24 44.49
CA THR A 6 1.06 27.08 43.04
C THR A 6 0.44 25.74 42.62
N LEU A 7 0.66 24.69 43.41
CA LEU A 7 0.10 23.36 43.18
C LEU A 7 -1.44 23.32 43.14
N PHE A 8 -2.12 24.24 43.84
CA PHE A 8 -3.59 24.27 43.92
C PHE A 8 -4.26 25.10 42.81
N GLU A 9 -3.51 25.94 42.08
CA GLU A 9 -4.03 26.71 40.93
C GLU A 9 -3.99 25.94 39.60
N GLY A 10 -3.66 24.64 39.66
CA GLY A 10 -3.70 23.75 38.50
C GLY A 10 -2.61 24.03 37.45
N ARG A 11 -1.57 24.78 37.80
CA ARG A 11 -0.39 25.03 36.96
C ARG A 11 0.87 24.52 37.68
N ILE A 12 1.69 23.76 36.96
CA ILE A 12 2.93 23.19 37.50
C ILE A 12 4.07 24.12 37.09
N THR A 13 4.81 24.65 38.05
CA THR A 13 5.99 25.47 37.79
C THR A 13 7.28 24.67 37.98
N VAL A 14 8.40 25.19 37.48
CA VAL A 14 9.74 24.60 37.68
C VAL A 14 10.11 24.55 39.17
N GLY A 15 9.64 25.53 39.96
CA GLY A 15 9.84 25.55 41.41
C GLY A 15 9.16 24.38 42.12
N ASP A 16 7.95 24.00 41.67
CA ASP A 16 7.22 22.85 42.22
C ASP A 16 7.96 21.53 41.97
N VAL A 17 8.52 21.37 40.77
CA VAL A 17 9.31 20.17 40.40
C VAL A 17 10.62 20.10 41.20
N ALA A 18 11.30 21.23 41.39
CA ALA A 18 12.51 21.30 42.18
C ALA A 18 12.24 20.94 43.65
N LEU A 19 11.18 21.51 44.25
CA LEU A 19 10.74 21.20 45.61
C LEU A 19 10.38 19.71 45.76
N TRP A 20 9.64 19.16 44.80
CA TRP A 20 9.29 17.74 44.75
C TRP A 20 10.53 16.84 44.74
N SER A 21 11.53 17.17 43.90
CA SER A 21 12.77 16.39 43.80
C SER A 21 13.56 16.34 45.11
N LEU A 22 13.48 17.40 45.93
CA LEU A 22 14.13 17.49 47.23
C LEU A 22 13.38 16.70 48.31
N ILE A 23 12.04 16.74 48.29
CA ILE A 23 11.19 16.01 49.23
C ILE A 23 11.29 14.50 48.99
N ILE A 24 11.31 14.04 47.73
CA ILE A 24 11.45 12.60 47.41
C ILE A 24 12.72 11.99 48.00
N LYS A 25 13.81 12.74 48.11
CA LYS A 25 15.09 12.22 48.59
C LYS A 25 15.21 12.20 50.12
N ASN A 26 14.30 12.85 50.85
CA ASN A 26 14.42 13.07 52.29
C ASN A 26 13.22 12.50 53.08
N PRO A 27 13.36 11.36 53.77
CA PRO A 27 12.27 10.72 54.53
C PRO A 27 11.68 11.57 55.66
N SER A 28 12.47 12.45 56.27
CA SER A 28 12.02 13.36 57.32
C SER A 28 11.05 14.43 56.79
N LEU A 29 11.29 14.93 55.57
CA LEU A 29 10.44 15.91 54.90
C LEU A 29 9.15 15.27 54.37
N GLN A 30 9.21 14.02 53.91
CA GLN A 30 8.03 13.25 53.52
C GLN A 30 7.03 13.12 54.67
N LYS A 31 7.51 12.82 55.89
CA LYS A 31 6.65 12.77 57.08
C LYS A 31 6.10 14.13 57.47
N ARG A 32 6.91 15.19 57.36
CA ARG A 32 6.52 16.55 57.74
C ARG A 32 5.50 17.18 56.80
N PHE A 33 5.54 16.82 55.52
CA PHE A 33 4.64 17.33 54.47
C PHE A 33 3.85 16.20 53.81
N ALA A 34 3.31 15.28 54.61
CA ALA A 34 2.65 14.07 54.14
C ALA A 34 1.44 14.38 53.24
N ASP A 35 0.64 15.39 53.58
CA ASP A 35 -0.56 15.75 52.80
C ASP A 35 -0.21 16.26 51.39
N LEU A 36 0.80 17.12 51.30
CA LEU A 36 1.31 17.61 50.01
C LEU A 36 1.93 16.47 49.19
N PHE A 37 2.66 15.59 49.88
CA PHE A 37 3.31 14.44 49.26
C PHE A 37 2.30 13.46 48.66
N ASN A 38 1.26 13.12 49.42
CA ASN A 38 0.18 12.24 48.97
C ASN A 38 -0.63 12.89 47.85
N ALA A 39 -0.92 14.19 47.92
CA ALA A 39 -1.64 14.92 46.88
C ALA A 39 -0.91 14.93 45.52
N ILE A 40 0.43 14.98 45.52
CA ILE A 40 1.24 14.93 44.28
C ILE A 40 1.34 13.51 43.74
N ILE A 41 1.44 12.50 44.62
CA ILE A 41 1.43 11.09 44.22
C ILE A 41 0.11 10.76 43.54
N GLU A 42 -1.02 11.03 44.19
CA GLU A 42 -2.34 10.66 43.68
C GLU A 42 -2.78 11.45 42.44
N ASN A 43 -2.12 12.57 42.14
CA ASN A 43 -2.47 13.40 40.99
C ASN A 43 -1.97 12.82 39.66
N ARG A 44 -2.91 12.42 38.80
CA ARG A 44 -2.66 11.82 37.48
C ARG A 44 -1.76 12.66 36.56
N ARG A 45 -1.69 13.98 36.73
CA ARG A 45 -0.84 14.86 35.89
C ARG A 45 0.65 14.53 36.02
N PHE A 46 1.06 13.97 37.15
CA PHE A 46 2.47 13.65 37.42
C PHE A 46 2.81 12.18 37.14
N LEU A 47 1.88 11.38 36.62
CA LEU A 47 2.08 9.95 36.37
C LEU A 47 3.30 9.65 35.50
N SER A 48 3.51 10.41 34.43
CA SER A 48 4.67 10.26 33.54
C SER A 48 6.00 10.53 34.26
N ALA A 49 6.02 11.52 35.17
CA ALA A 49 7.19 11.84 35.97
C ALA A 49 7.46 10.77 37.04
N HIS A 50 6.41 10.22 37.66
CA HIS A 50 6.52 9.13 38.63
C HIS A 50 7.09 7.86 37.99
N VAL A 51 6.65 7.52 36.78
CA VAL A 51 7.19 6.39 35.99
C VAL A 51 8.68 6.59 35.67
N MET A 52 9.08 7.82 35.29
CA MET A 52 10.47 8.13 34.97
C MET A 52 11.42 8.01 36.16
N VAL A 53 10.96 8.33 37.38
CA VAL A 53 11.77 8.28 38.60
C VAL A 53 11.74 6.89 39.25
N GLY A 54 10.82 6.01 38.84
CA GLY A 54 10.83 4.57 39.17
C GLY A 54 10.60 4.21 40.64
N LYS A 55 10.13 5.15 41.47
CA LYS A 55 9.99 4.95 42.93
C LYS A 55 8.55 4.82 43.45
N PHE A 56 7.53 5.18 42.68
CA PHE A 56 6.14 5.27 43.16
C PHE A 56 5.14 4.62 42.18
N THR A 57 5.41 3.39 41.75
CA THR A 57 4.66 2.68 40.69
C THR A 57 3.41 1.92 41.15
N ASP A 58 2.94 2.13 42.39
CA ASP A 58 1.79 1.39 42.95
C ASP A 58 0.52 2.24 43.09
N LEU A 59 0.30 3.18 42.18
CA LEU A 59 -1.05 3.71 41.97
C LEU A 59 -1.73 2.76 41.01
N LYS A 60 -2.73 2.02 41.52
CA LYS A 60 -3.61 1.12 40.76
C LYS A 60 -3.88 1.74 39.39
N ALA A 61 -3.18 1.22 38.37
CA ALA A 61 -3.41 1.59 37.00
C ALA A 61 -4.84 1.15 36.69
N ASP A 62 -5.77 2.10 36.65
CA ASP A 62 -7.06 1.86 36.02
C ASP A 62 -6.73 1.29 34.64
N LYS A 63 -7.20 0.06 34.40
CA LYS A 63 -7.12 -0.58 33.09
C LYS A 63 -7.53 0.48 32.06
N PRO A 64 -6.75 0.67 30.98
CA PRO A 64 -7.13 1.62 29.95
C PRO A 64 -8.58 1.31 29.55
N LEU A 65 -9.44 2.34 29.62
CA LEU A 65 -10.81 2.27 29.13
C LEU A 65 -10.77 1.53 27.79
N PRO A 66 -11.60 0.49 27.59
CA PRO A 66 -11.60 -0.24 26.35
C PRO A 66 -11.81 0.79 25.24
N ARG A 67 -10.79 1.00 24.41
CA ARG A 67 -10.96 1.77 23.17
C ARG A 67 -12.14 1.10 22.50
N GLU A 68 -13.23 1.83 22.30
CA GLU A 68 -14.29 1.38 21.41
C GLU A 68 -13.57 0.95 20.14
N LYS A 69 -13.60 -0.35 19.83
CA LYS A 69 -13.20 -0.82 18.52
C LYS A 69 -14.16 -0.08 17.60
N GLN A 70 -13.68 1.02 16.99
CA GLN A 70 -14.34 1.56 15.82
C GLN A 70 -14.55 0.35 14.93
N ARG A 71 -15.82 0.02 14.72
CA ARG A 71 -16.15 -1.01 13.74
C ARG A 71 -15.45 -0.55 12.48
N ASP A 72 -14.61 -1.41 11.90
CA ASP A 72 -14.12 -1.23 10.53
C ASP A 72 -15.34 -1.35 9.62
N GLU A 73 -16.21 -0.36 9.67
CA GLU A 73 -17.20 -0.11 8.64
C GLU A 73 -16.38 0.31 7.44
N GLY A 74 -16.33 -0.56 6.43
CA GLY A 74 -15.61 -0.27 5.20
C GLY A 74 -16.11 1.06 4.66
N LYS A 75 -15.33 2.12 4.87
CA LYS A 75 -15.63 3.43 4.31
C LYS A 75 -15.45 3.32 2.81
N PHE A 76 -16.57 3.31 2.09
CA PHE A 76 -16.56 3.53 0.65
C PHE A 76 -15.96 4.92 0.43
N VAL A 77 -14.87 4.98 -0.31
CA VAL A 77 -14.14 6.22 -0.56
C VAL A 77 -14.83 6.92 -1.72
N GLU A 78 -15.32 8.14 -1.52
CA GLU A 78 -15.80 8.94 -2.64
C GLU A 78 -14.62 9.25 -3.57
N LEU A 79 -14.80 8.96 -4.86
CA LEU A 79 -13.78 9.20 -5.88
C LEU A 79 -13.71 10.71 -6.16
N PRO A 80 -12.60 11.40 -5.85
CA PRO A 80 -12.50 12.84 -6.06
C PRO A 80 -12.54 13.17 -7.56
N GLY A 81 -13.44 14.06 -7.96
CA GLY A 81 -13.63 14.46 -9.37
C GLY A 81 -14.35 13.41 -10.24
N ALA A 82 -14.95 12.38 -9.64
CA ALA A 82 -15.73 11.41 -10.38
C ALA A 82 -17.07 12.01 -10.84
N GLU A 83 -17.28 11.97 -12.15
CA GLU A 83 -18.55 12.35 -12.78
C GLU A 83 -19.33 11.09 -13.17
N LYS A 84 -20.65 11.15 -12.97
CA LYS A 84 -21.55 10.06 -13.40
C LYS A 84 -21.43 9.81 -14.90
N GLY A 85 -21.42 8.54 -15.30
CA GLY A 85 -21.25 8.12 -16.69
C GLY A 85 -19.81 8.10 -17.19
N LYS A 86 -18.84 8.70 -16.46
CA LYS A 86 -17.43 8.80 -16.90
C LYS A 86 -16.47 7.90 -16.12
N VAL A 87 -16.90 7.34 -15.00
CA VAL A 87 -16.07 6.45 -14.20
C VAL A 87 -15.85 5.14 -14.94
N VAL A 88 -14.59 4.75 -15.13
CA VAL A 88 -14.21 3.45 -15.68
C VAL A 88 -13.32 2.74 -14.69
N VAL A 89 -13.75 1.58 -14.23
CA VAL A 89 -13.04 0.73 -13.28
C VAL A 89 -12.66 -0.59 -13.93
N ARG A 90 -11.64 -1.27 -13.40
CA ARG A 90 -11.17 -2.54 -13.95
C ARG A 90 -10.94 -3.57 -12.85
N PHE A 91 -11.28 -4.82 -13.13
CA PHE A 91 -10.80 -5.96 -12.37
C PHE A 91 -9.90 -6.81 -13.29
N PRO A 92 -8.59 -6.90 -12.99
CA PRO A 92 -7.65 -7.61 -13.84
C PRO A 92 -7.20 -8.96 -13.23
N PRO A 93 -7.99 -10.05 -13.34
CA PRO A 93 -7.59 -11.34 -12.81
C PRO A 93 -6.49 -11.97 -13.67
N GLU A 94 -5.47 -12.54 -13.03
CA GLU A 94 -4.50 -13.42 -13.68
C GLU A 94 -5.13 -14.81 -13.88
N ALA A 95 -5.12 -15.33 -15.11
CA ALA A 95 -5.70 -16.63 -15.45
C ALA A 95 -4.78 -17.82 -15.08
N SER A 96 -4.08 -17.72 -13.95
CA SER A 96 -3.13 -18.73 -13.45
C SER A 96 -3.62 -19.47 -12.20
N GLY A 97 -4.82 -19.17 -11.70
CA GLY A 97 -5.38 -19.81 -10.51
C GLY A 97 -6.84 -19.44 -10.25
N TYR A 98 -7.39 -20.03 -9.18
CA TYR A 98 -8.78 -19.82 -8.78
C TYR A 98 -8.99 -18.49 -8.05
N LEU A 99 -10.18 -17.92 -8.19
CA LEU A 99 -10.55 -16.76 -7.37
C LEU A 99 -10.68 -17.20 -5.90
N HIS A 100 -10.26 -16.30 -5.00
CA HIS A 100 -10.47 -16.46 -3.57
C HIS A 100 -11.20 -15.23 -3.03
N ILE A 101 -11.54 -15.23 -1.74
CA ILE A 101 -12.34 -14.16 -1.12
C ILE A 101 -11.75 -12.74 -1.29
N GLY A 102 -10.43 -12.64 -1.43
CA GLY A 102 -9.73 -11.38 -1.70
C GLY A 102 -10.07 -10.83 -3.09
N HIS A 103 -10.09 -11.71 -4.10
CA HIS A 103 -10.53 -11.36 -5.45
C HIS A 103 -12.01 -10.97 -5.47
N ALA A 104 -12.88 -11.71 -4.77
CA ALA A 104 -14.29 -11.37 -4.67
C ALA A 104 -14.51 -9.96 -4.11
N LYS A 105 -13.77 -9.58 -3.04
CA LYS A 105 -13.83 -8.23 -2.48
C LYS A 105 -13.46 -7.16 -3.50
N ALA A 106 -12.36 -7.35 -4.24
CA ALA A 106 -11.92 -6.40 -5.25
C ALA A 106 -12.92 -6.29 -6.41
N ALA A 107 -13.44 -7.42 -6.90
CA ALA A 107 -14.39 -7.44 -8.01
C ALA A 107 -15.73 -6.79 -7.63
N LEU A 108 -16.27 -7.09 -6.44
CA LEU A 108 -17.48 -6.45 -5.91
C LEU A 108 -17.30 -4.95 -5.66
N LEU A 109 -16.13 -4.52 -5.18
CA LEU A 109 -15.82 -3.10 -4.99
C LEU A 109 -15.80 -2.35 -6.32
N ASN A 110 -15.21 -2.93 -7.37
CA ASN A 110 -15.23 -2.33 -8.70
C ASN A 110 -16.66 -2.28 -9.26
N GLN A 111 -17.45 -3.35 -9.13
CA GLN A 111 -18.86 -3.33 -9.56
C GLN A 111 -19.69 -2.27 -8.80
N TYR A 112 -19.43 -2.08 -7.50
CA TYR A 112 -20.07 -1.02 -6.73
C TYR A 112 -19.80 0.36 -7.34
N TYR A 113 -18.56 0.69 -7.70
CA TYR A 113 -18.23 1.97 -8.34
C TYR A 113 -18.83 2.11 -9.74
N GLN A 114 -18.85 1.04 -10.53
CA GLN A 114 -19.57 1.02 -11.81
C GLN A 114 -21.04 1.39 -11.61
N GLN A 115 -21.74 0.78 -10.66
CA GLN A 115 -23.17 1.05 -10.42
C GLN A 115 -23.42 2.42 -9.79
N ALA A 116 -22.64 2.80 -8.78
CA ALA A 116 -22.82 4.06 -8.05
C ALA A 116 -22.61 5.30 -8.94
N PHE A 117 -21.67 5.19 -9.88
CA PHE A 117 -21.33 6.28 -10.81
C PHE A 117 -21.92 6.09 -12.21
N GLU A 118 -22.80 5.10 -12.42
CA GLU A 118 -23.34 4.77 -13.75
C GLU A 118 -22.22 4.63 -14.80
N GLY A 119 -21.07 4.12 -14.35
CA GLY A 119 -19.83 3.99 -15.10
C GLY A 119 -19.68 2.63 -15.77
N GLN A 120 -18.44 2.27 -16.10
CA GLN A 120 -18.11 1.03 -16.79
C GLN A 120 -17.16 0.15 -15.97
N LEU A 121 -17.41 -1.15 -15.94
CA LEU A 121 -16.54 -2.19 -15.40
C LEU A 121 -15.90 -2.98 -16.54
N ILE A 122 -14.57 -2.90 -16.63
CA ILE A 122 -13.78 -3.69 -17.55
C ILE A 122 -13.22 -4.91 -16.82
N MET A 123 -13.52 -6.10 -17.31
CA MET A 123 -12.80 -7.32 -16.95
C MET A 123 -11.66 -7.52 -17.93
N ARG A 124 -10.43 -7.54 -17.41
CA ARG A 124 -9.24 -7.74 -18.24
C ARG A 124 -8.44 -8.92 -17.76
N PHE A 125 -8.42 -10.01 -18.52
CA PHE A 125 -7.51 -11.10 -18.21
C PHE A 125 -6.08 -10.65 -18.44
N ASP A 126 -5.26 -10.71 -17.40
CA ASP A 126 -3.85 -10.37 -17.52
C ASP A 126 -3.07 -11.57 -18.04
N ASP A 127 -3.04 -11.68 -19.37
CA ASP A 127 -2.54 -12.83 -20.12
C ASP A 127 -1.13 -12.60 -20.70
N THR A 128 -0.25 -12.00 -19.87
CA THR A 128 1.13 -11.62 -20.25
C THR A 128 2.15 -12.73 -20.02
N ASN A 129 1.76 -13.85 -19.37
CA ASN A 129 2.63 -14.96 -19.04
C ASN A 129 2.10 -16.28 -19.64
N PRO A 130 2.52 -16.65 -20.86
CA PRO A 130 2.00 -17.82 -21.55
C PRO A 130 2.31 -19.15 -20.83
N ALA A 131 3.29 -19.19 -19.93
CA ALA A 131 3.63 -20.40 -19.17
C ALA A 131 2.70 -20.65 -17.97
N LYS A 132 2.00 -19.62 -17.48
CA LYS A 132 1.15 -19.71 -16.28
C LYS A 132 -0.34 -19.75 -16.61
N GLU A 133 -0.72 -19.37 -17.82
CA GLU A 133 -2.11 -19.22 -18.19
C GLU A 133 -2.75 -20.50 -18.69
N ASN A 134 -4.01 -20.69 -18.34
CA ASN A 134 -4.80 -21.82 -18.80
C ASN A 134 -6.23 -21.38 -19.08
N ALA A 135 -6.74 -21.73 -20.26
CA ALA A 135 -8.12 -21.48 -20.66
C ALA A 135 -9.15 -22.06 -19.66
N HIS A 136 -8.75 -23.12 -18.92
CA HIS A 136 -9.54 -23.67 -17.83
C HIS A 136 -9.79 -22.63 -16.71
N PHE A 137 -8.75 -21.93 -16.26
CA PHE A 137 -8.90 -20.93 -15.20
C PHE A 137 -9.73 -19.74 -15.65
N GLU A 138 -9.56 -19.29 -16.90
CA GLU A 138 -10.40 -18.22 -17.46
C GLU A 138 -11.89 -18.58 -17.40
N LYS A 139 -12.24 -19.81 -17.77
CA LYS A 139 -13.63 -20.30 -17.71
C LYS A 139 -14.15 -20.31 -16.28
N VAL A 140 -13.39 -20.85 -15.34
CA VAL A 140 -13.80 -20.91 -13.92
C VAL A 140 -13.96 -19.52 -13.33
N ILE A 141 -13.04 -18.59 -13.64
CA ILE A 141 -13.14 -17.19 -13.21
C ILE A 141 -14.44 -16.55 -13.73
N LYS A 142 -14.82 -16.79 -14.99
CA LYS A 142 -16.11 -16.31 -15.54
C LYS A 142 -17.31 -16.89 -14.79
N GLU A 143 -17.28 -18.18 -14.46
CA GLU A 143 -18.33 -18.85 -13.68
C GLU A 143 -18.44 -18.30 -12.26
N ASP A 144 -17.31 -18.09 -11.57
CA ASP A 144 -17.25 -17.50 -10.22
C ASP A 144 -17.81 -16.07 -10.21
N LEU A 145 -17.43 -15.25 -11.19
CA LEU A 145 -17.93 -13.88 -11.34
C LEU A 145 -19.45 -13.86 -11.61
N ALA A 146 -19.95 -14.78 -12.43
CA ALA A 146 -21.38 -14.94 -12.68
C ALA A 146 -22.13 -15.36 -11.41
N MET A 147 -21.55 -16.27 -10.60
CA MET A 147 -22.11 -16.69 -9.30
C MET A 147 -22.21 -15.51 -8.32
N LEU A 148 -21.21 -14.63 -8.33
CA LEU A 148 -21.19 -13.38 -7.55
C LEU A 148 -22.10 -12.29 -8.13
N LYS A 149 -22.78 -12.54 -9.25
CA LYS A 149 -23.63 -11.58 -9.99
C LYS A 149 -22.88 -10.33 -10.44
N ILE A 150 -21.60 -10.49 -10.76
CA ILE A 150 -20.75 -9.43 -11.28
C ILE A 150 -20.92 -9.37 -12.80
N THR A 151 -21.41 -8.23 -13.28
CA THR A 151 -21.73 -8.01 -14.71
C THR A 151 -20.81 -6.94 -15.30
N PRO A 152 -19.68 -7.34 -15.91
CA PRO A 152 -18.79 -6.40 -16.59
C PRO A 152 -19.39 -5.91 -17.91
N ASP A 153 -19.04 -4.68 -18.29
CA ASP A 153 -19.44 -4.07 -19.56
C ASP A 153 -18.56 -4.55 -20.72
N ARG A 154 -17.29 -4.89 -20.43
CA ARG A 154 -16.31 -5.31 -21.43
C ARG A 154 -15.42 -6.42 -20.90
N TRP A 155 -15.13 -7.37 -21.78
CA TRP A 155 -14.07 -8.36 -21.61
C TRP A 155 -12.93 -8.02 -22.55
N THR A 156 -11.72 -8.03 -22.02
CA THR A 156 -10.50 -7.75 -22.78
C THR A 156 -9.38 -8.65 -22.29
N HIS A 157 -8.36 -8.83 -23.12
CA HIS A 157 -7.12 -9.49 -22.75
C HIS A 157 -5.98 -8.47 -22.78
N SER A 158 -4.94 -8.66 -21.97
CA SER A 158 -3.73 -7.82 -22.07
C SER A 158 -3.05 -8.03 -23.42
N SER A 159 -3.09 -9.25 -23.97
CA SER A 159 -2.51 -9.62 -25.25
C SER A 159 -3.12 -8.90 -26.45
N ASP A 160 -4.41 -8.53 -26.39
CA ASP A 160 -5.08 -7.67 -27.40
C ASP A 160 -4.34 -6.34 -27.63
N TYR A 161 -3.56 -5.89 -26.64
CA TYR A 161 -2.84 -4.62 -26.65
C TYR A 161 -1.32 -4.78 -26.82
N PHE A 162 -0.79 -5.97 -27.16
CA PHE A 162 0.66 -6.16 -27.32
C PHE A 162 1.28 -5.24 -28.36
N GLU A 163 0.61 -5.02 -29.50
CA GLU A 163 1.09 -4.11 -30.53
C GLU A 163 1.22 -2.67 -29.99
N LEU A 164 0.21 -2.21 -29.25
CA LEU A 164 0.24 -0.89 -28.59
C LEU A 164 1.33 -0.82 -27.51
N MET A 165 1.53 -1.88 -26.73
CA MET A 165 2.58 -1.94 -25.72
C MET A 165 3.98 -1.88 -26.34
N ILE A 166 4.20 -2.56 -27.47
CA ILE A 166 5.45 -2.49 -28.23
C ILE A 166 5.67 -1.07 -28.75
N GLU A 167 4.66 -0.45 -29.36
CA GLU A 167 4.74 0.93 -29.85
C GLU A 167 5.09 1.91 -28.72
N MET A 168 4.46 1.76 -27.55
CA MET A 168 4.77 2.57 -26.37
C MET A 168 6.19 2.33 -25.86
N CYS A 169 6.66 1.08 -25.87
CA CYS A 169 8.05 0.74 -25.51
C CYS A 169 9.04 1.45 -26.44
N GLU A 170 8.82 1.40 -27.76
CA GLU A 170 9.66 2.09 -28.73
C GLU A 170 9.66 3.61 -28.54
N LYS A 171 8.51 4.22 -28.21
CA LYS A 171 8.44 5.65 -27.86
C LYS A 171 9.26 5.98 -26.61
N LEU A 172 9.27 5.10 -25.61
CA LEU A 172 10.08 5.26 -24.40
C LEU A 172 11.57 5.13 -24.71
N LEU A 173 11.97 4.16 -25.55
CA LEU A 173 13.35 4.00 -26.01
C LEU A 173 13.82 5.23 -26.80
N ARG A 174 13.00 5.72 -27.75
CA ARG A 174 13.31 6.93 -28.55
C ARG A 174 13.40 8.21 -27.71
N SER A 175 12.64 8.30 -26.61
CA SER A 175 12.68 9.45 -25.70
C SER A 175 13.75 9.33 -24.60
N GLY A 176 14.59 8.29 -24.62
CA GLY A 176 15.64 8.06 -23.62
C GLY A 176 15.08 7.74 -22.22
N LYS A 177 13.83 7.30 -22.13
CA LYS A 177 13.16 6.94 -20.86
C LYS A 177 13.18 5.44 -20.57
N ALA A 178 13.63 4.64 -21.53
CA ALA A 178 13.88 3.21 -21.40
C ALA A 178 15.21 2.87 -22.07
N TYR A 179 15.82 1.76 -21.66
CA TYR A 179 17.03 1.20 -22.25
C TYR A 179 16.94 -0.34 -22.26
N VAL A 180 17.70 -0.99 -23.12
CA VAL A 180 17.79 -2.46 -23.18
C VAL A 180 18.94 -2.90 -22.29
N ASP A 181 18.70 -3.87 -21.40
CA ASP A 181 19.72 -4.39 -20.50
C ASP A 181 19.99 -5.87 -20.78
N ASP A 182 21.23 -6.19 -21.13
CA ASP A 182 21.72 -7.54 -21.40
C ASP A 182 22.48 -8.16 -20.21
N THR A 183 22.50 -7.47 -19.07
CA THR A 183 23.17 -7.92 -17.85
C THR A 183 22.45 -9.15 -17.27
N ASP A 184 23.19 -10.09 -16.69
CA ASP A 184 22.58 -11.28 -16.09
C ASP A 184 21.72 -10.94 -14.86
N THR A 185 20.76 -11.82 -14.55
CA THR A 185 19.77 -11.56 -13.49
C THR A 185 20.37 -11.33 -12.11
N GLU A 186 21.45 -12.05 -11.75
CA GLU A 186 22.09 -11.91 -10.43
C GLU A 186 22.85 -10.59 -10.34
N THR A 187 23.60 -10.23 -11.39
CA THR A 187 24.29 -8.94 -11.46
C THR A 187 23.30 -7.77 -11.45
N MET A 188 22.22 -7.81 -12.26
CA MET A 188 21.17 -6.79 -12.22
C MET A 188 20.53 -6.64 -10.84
N ARG A 189 20.33 -7.76 -10.13
CA ARG A 189 19.80 -7.73 -8.76
C ARG A 189 20.77 -7.02 -7.82
N LYS A 190 22.06 -7.38 -7.86
CA LYS A 190 23.09 -6.76 -7.04
C LYS A 190 23.23 -5.26 -7.32
N GLU A 191 23.26 -4.86 -8.59
CA GLU A 191 23.33 -3.45 -8.99
C GLU A 191 22.14 -2.64 -8.46
N ARG A 192 20.92 -3.21 -8.49
CA ARG A 192 19.73 -2.58 -7.90
C ARG A 192 19.80 -2.45 -6.38
N GLU A 193 20.28 -3.48 -5.69
CA GLU A 193 20.45 -3.48 -4.23
C GLU A 193 21.50 -2.44 -3.80
N GLU A 194 22.61 -2.34 -4.53
CA GLU A 194 23.71 -1.40 -4.30
C GLU A 194 23.44 0.01 -4.87
N ARG A 195 22.36 0.18 -5.64
CA ARG A 195 21.96 1.42 -6.35
C ARG A 195 23.02 1.93 -7.33
N PHE A 196 23.69 1.01 -8.01
CA PHE A 196 24.56 1.33 -9.14
C PHE A 196 23.76 1.34 -10.43
N ASP A 197 24.14 2.25 -11.34
CA ASP A 197 23.60 2.27 -12.69
C ASP A 197 24.17 1.10 -13.49
N SER A 198 23.30 0.37 -14.19
CA SER A 198 23.74 -0.61 -15.19
C SER A 198 24.61 0.05 -16.25
N LYS A 199 25.61 -0.69 -16.73
CA LYS A 199 26.49 -0.30 -17.85
C LYS A 199 25.69 0.17 -19.08
N ASN A 200 24.48 -0.36 -19.27
CA ASN A 200 23.63 -0.11 -20.44
C ASN A 200 22.69 1.09 -20.27
N ARG A 201 22.64 1.70 -19.09
CA ARG A 201 21.69 2.79 -18.78
C ARG A 201 22.02 4.09 -19.52
N ASN A 202 23.31 4.39 -19.66
CA ASN A 202 23.82 5.63 -20.25
C ASN A 202 24.52 5.41 -21.59
N SER A 203 24.47 4.20 -22.16
CA SER A 203 25.02 3.94 -23.49
C SER A 203 24.18 4.68 -24.54
N CYS A 204 24.83 5.57 -25.30
CA CYS A 204 24.18 6.43 -26.29
C CYS A 204 23.83 5.70 -27.59
N GLU A 205 24.26 4.46 -27.74
CA GLU A 205 24.11 3.69 -28.96
C GLU A 205 23.30 2.43 -28.68
N TRP A 206 22.49 2.02 -29.66
CA TRP A 206 21.83 0.70 -29.75
C TRP A 206 20.48 0.40 -29.06
N PRO A 207 19.67 1.31 -28.45
CA PRO A 207 18.43 0.89 -27.77
C PRO A 207 17.40 0.20 -28.70
N LEU A 208 17.18 0.75 -29.89
CA LEU A 208 16.25 0.18 -30.89
C LEU A 208 16.82 -1.04 -31.60
N GLN A 209 18.11 -1.01 -31.92
CA GLN A 209 18.76 -2.10 -32.65
C GLN A 209 18.92 -3.36 -31.80
N ALA A 210 19.19 -3.18 -30.49
CA ALA A 210 19.17 -4.27 -29.53
C ALA A 210 17.75 -4.75 -29.22
N TRP A 211 16.72 -3.91 -29.36
CA TRP A 211 15.31 -4.26 -29.12
C TRP A 211 14.68 -5.09 -30.26
N ILE A 212 15.00 -4.79 -31.52
CA ILE A 212 14.40 -5.46 -32.71
C ILE A 212 14.43 -7.01 -32.61
N PRO A 213 15.56 -7.66 -32.24
CA PRO A 213 15.60 -9.11 -32.10
C PRO A 213 14.69 -9.70 -31.02
N PHE A 214 14.26 -8.92 -30.02
CA PHE A 214 13.34 -9.39 -28.96
C PHE A 214 11.88 -9.40 -29.43
N VAL A 215 11.51 -8.55 -30.39
CA VAL A 215 10.12 -8.41 -30.87
C VAL A 215 9.86 -9.21 -32.14
N MET A 216 10.87 -9.36 -33.00
CA MET A 216 10.77 -10.12 -34.25
C MET A 216 10.28 -11.56 -34.06
N PRO A 217 10.70 -12.35 -33.05
CA PRO A 217 10.21 -13.73 -32.87
C PRO A 217 8.71 -13.79 -32.53
N CYS A 218 8.14 -12.73 -31.95
CA CYS A 218 6.74 -12.68 -31.56
C CYS A 218 5.78 -12.36 -32.72
N THR A 219 6.28 -11.84 -33.85
CA THR A 219 5.47 -11.51 -35.03
C THR A 219 5.42 -12.62 -36.09
N VAL A 220 6.31 -13.63 -36.02
CA VAL A 220 6.44 -14.66 -37.08
C VAL A 220 5.72 -15.99 -36.80
N HIS A 221 4.80 -16.07 -35.83
CA HIS A 221 3.98 -17.30 -35.69
C HIS A 221 2.65 -17.29 -36.48
N SER A 222 2.33 -16.24 -37.25
CA SER A 222 1.09 -16.21 -38.04
C SER A 222 1.19 -15.78 -39.51
N CYS A 223 2.31 -15.25 -40.02
CA CYS A 223 2.25 -14.56 -41.33
C CYS A 223 3.33 -14.91 -42.38
N TYR A 224 4.26 -15.85 -42.15
CA TYR A 224 5.34 -16.11 -43.13
C TYR A 224 5.31 -17.45 -43.88
N ASN A 225 4.30 -18.32 -43.65
CA ASN A 225 4.18 -19.61 -44.35
C ASN A 225 3.04 -19.69 -45.38
N ALA A 226 2.60 -18.55 -45.93
CA ALA A 226 1.51 -18.52 -46.89
C ALA A 226 1.86 -17.93 -48.26
N HIS A 227 3.14 -17.85 -48.67
CA HIS A 227 3.49 -17.60 -50.08
C HIS A 227 4.86 -18.17 -50.45
N SER A 228 4.91 -19.48 -50.67
CA SER A 228 5.92 -20.11 -51.52
C SER A 228 5.46 -21.50 -51.91
N THR A 229 4.49 -21.56 -52.83
CA THR A 229 4.31 -22.72 -53.72
C THR A 229 5.22 -22.50 -54.93
N PRO A 230 6.13 -23.44 -55.26
CA PRO A 230 6.90 -23.36 -56.48
C PRO A 230 6.08 -23.90 -57.66
N ASP A 231 6.01 -23.11 -58.74
CA ASP A 231 5.78 -23.60 -60.10
C ASP A 231 7.01 -24.39 -60.60
#